data_AF-A0A7S0V4R2-F1
#
_entry.id   AF-A0A7S0V4R2-F1
#
_cell.length_a   1.000
_cell.length_b   1.000
_cell.length_c   1.000
_cell.angle_alpha   90.00
_cell.angle_beta   90.00
_cell.angle_gamma   90.00
#
_symmetry.space_group_name_H-M   'P 1'
#
loop_
_entity.id
_entity.type
_entity.pdbx_description
1 polymer ?
#
loop_
_entity_poly.entity_id
_entity_poly.type
_entity_poly.pdbx_seq_one_letter_code
_entity_poly.pdbx_strand_id
1 'polypeptide(L)'
;GGSGGASIIVGERLAITVTDADGDADPLAPGTVSVTGSNQATADRETVSLTETGNATGVYTGRLPTLSVGVSGAGAQQDGTLLVSPGDAVSLQYDDQVPFLSVSTLLTVVDGTAGSIAVDPPYVPPGGLVRVVLNDTDLNRDPLVAEAAFCFLFALGDTEIVELAETGPDTGVFTASVPSSPGAGPTPGVLDNAAAGVLIRAAYTDGEPVPGTSRFGEGYFGVVGALTIRAADFRGRVGLTL
;
A
#
# COMPACT_ATOMS: atom_id res chain seq x y z
N GLY A 1 5.48 -3.25 -29.68
CA GLY A 1 4.18 -3.39 -29.03
C GLY A 1 4.42 -4.14 -27.75
N GLY A 2 4.31 -3.48 -26.61
CA GLY A 2 4.61 -4.08 -25.32
C GLY A 2 3.51 -5.07 -24.95
N SER A 3 3.85 -6.34 -24.87
CA SER A 3 3.12 -7.26 -24.01
C SER A 3 3.39 -6.77 -22.58
N GLY A 4 2.41 -6.13 -21.95
CA GLY A 4 2.45 -5.94 -20.50
C GLY A 4 2.44 -7.33 -19.87
N GLY A 5 3.64 -7.88 -19.63
CA GLY A 5 3.79 -9.11 -18.88
C GLY A 5 3.27 -8.88 -17.47
N ALA A 6 2.69 -9.91 -16.86
CA ALA A 6 2.30 -9.84 -15.47
C ALA A 6 3.54 -9.52 -14.61
N SER A 7 3.35 -8.72 -13.56
CA SER A 7 4.42 -8.31 -12.64
C SER A 7 4.05 -8.67 -11.21
N ILE A 8 5.08 -8.77 -10.36
CA ILE A 8 4.92 -8.99 -8.92
C ILE A 8 5.77 -7.97 -8.18
N ILE A 9 5.28 -7.44 -7.06
CA ILE A 9 6.09 -6.64 -6.15
C ILE A 9 6.93 -7.60 -5.31
N VAL A 10 8.20 -7.26 -5.06
CA VAL A 10 9.05 -8.01 -4.13
C VAL A 10 8.38 -8.14 -2.75
N GLY A 11 8.48 -9.28 -2.08
CA GLY A 11 7.88 -9.50 -0.75
C GLY A 11 6.40 -9.88 -0.78
N GLU A 12 5.68 -9.62 -1.88
CA GLU A 12 4.31 -10.07 -2.05
C GLU A 12 4.23 -11.59 -2.33
N ARG A 13 3.02 -12.14 -2.14
CA ARG A 13 2.74 -13.56 -2.42
C ARG A 13 2.12 -13.69 -3.81
N LEU A 14 2.76 -14.42 -4.73
CA LEU A 14 2.20 -14.70 -6.05
C LEU A 14 0.92 -15.51 -5.89
N ALA A 15 -0.22 -14.93 -6.29
CA ALA A 15 -1.46 -15.68 -6.44
C ALA A 15 -1.41 -16.47 -7.75
N ILE A 16 -1.56 -17.78 -7.66
CA ILE A 16 -1.47 -18.70 -8.80
C ILE A 16 -2.81 -19.39 -8.96
N THR A 17 -3.31 -19.40 -10.20
CA THR A 17 -4.51 -20.16 -10.59
C THR A 17 -4.14 -21.08 -11.74
N VAL A 18 -4.47 -22.36 -11.61
CA VAL A 18 -4.41 -23.35 -12.69
C VAL A 18 -5.84 -23.76 -13.00
N THR A 19 -6.19 -23.79 -14.29
CA THR A 19 -7.46 -24.36 -14.75
C THR A 19 -7.15 -25.62 -15.55
N ASP A 20 -7.53 -26.75 -14.99
CA ASP A 20 -7.30 -28.08 -15.53
C ASP A 20 -8.42 -29.01 -15.06
N ALA A 21 -9.18 -29.56 -16.01
CA ALA A 21 -10.35 -30.38 -15.71
C ALA A 21 -10.00 -31.85 -15.42
N ASP A 22 -8.80 -32.31 -15.75
CA ASP A 22 -8.33 -33.68 -15.50
C ASP A 22 -7.11 -33.75 -14.56
N GLY A 23 -6.75 -32.61 -13.96
CA GLY A 23 -5.77 -32.51 -12.88
C GLY A 23 -6.16 -33.21 -11.56
N ASP A 24 -7.40 -33.70 -11.42
CA ASP A 24 -7.85 -34.54 -10.29
C ASP A 24 -8.26 -35.95 -10.75
N ALA A 25 -7.91 -36.93 -9.92
CA ALA A 25 -8.31 -38.32 -10.07
C ALA A 25 -9.57 -38.68 -9.25
N ASP A 26 -9.95 -37.90 -8.23
CA ASP A 26 -11.12 -38.16 -7.36
C ASP A 26 -12.18 -37.06 -7.46
N PRO A 27 -13.32 -37.30 -8.12
CA PRO A 27 -14.37 -36.28 -8.26
C PRO A 27 -15.13 -35.98 -6.95
N LEU A 28 -14.85 -36.68 -5.84
CA LEU A 28 -15.58 -36.57 -4.57
C LEU A 28 -14.87 -35.72 -3.51
N ALA A 29 -13.64 -35.27 -3.76
CA ALA A 29 -12.89 -34.41 -2.87
C ALA A 29 -12.09 -33.38 -3.67
N PRO A 30 -11.71 -32.22 -3.08
CA PRO A 30 -10.83 -31.29 -3.77
C PRO A 30 -9.43 -31.89 -3.96
N GLY A 31 -8.96 -31.97 -5.19
CA GLY A 31 -7.61 -32.41 -5.53
C GLY A 31 -6.52 -31.36 -5.29
N THR A 32 -5.28 -31.75 -5.59
CA THR A 32 -4.13 -30.83 -5.57
C THR A 32 -3.27 -30.98 -6.81
N VAL A 33 -2.77 -29.86 -7.33
CA VAL A 33 -1.76 -29.81 -8.40
C VAL A 33 -0.52 -29.05 -7.93
N SER A 34 0.62 -29.29 -8.57
CA SER A 34 1.89 -28.63 -8.22
C SER A 34 2.31 -27.64 -9.30
N VAL A 35 2.78 -26.46 -8.88
CA VAL A 35 3.41 -25.47 -9.75
C VAL A 35 4.83 -25.22 -9.25
N THR A 36 5.79 -25.17 -10.18
CA THR A 36 7.15 -24.76 -9.87
C THR A 36 7.32 -23.27 -10.19
N GLY A 37 7.80 -22.48 -9.23
CA GLY A 37 8.37 -21.16 -9.47
C GLY A 37 9.89 -21.21 -9.50
N SER A 38 10.52 -20.48 -10.43
CA SER A 38 11.98 -20.38 -10.49
C SER A 38 12.43 -18.96 -10.81
N ASN A 39 13.55 -18.58 -10.19
CA ASN A 39 14.27 -17.35 -10.49
C ASN A 39 15.72 -17.68 -10.85
N GLN A 40 16.07 -17.51 -12.11
CA GLN A 40 17.41 -17.85 -12.60
C GLN A 40 18.48 -16.89 -12.04
N ALA A 41 18.14 -15.64 -11.74
CA ALA A 41 19.08 -14.65 -11.23
C ALA A 41 19.60 -15.01 -9.82
N THR A 42 18.73 -15.59 -8.99
CA THR A 42 19.05 -16.05 -7.62
C THR A 42 19.37 -17.55 -7.56
N ALA A 43 19.21 -18.27 -8.68
CA ALA A 43 19.30 -19.73 -8.77
C ALA A 43 18.34 -20.46 -7.82
N ASP A 44 17.21 -19.83 -7.52
CA ASP A 44 16.21 -20.34 -6.59
C ASP A 44 15.03 -21.00 -7.31
N ARG A 45 14.46 -22.04 -6.68
CA ARG A 45 13.38 -22.85 -7.23
C ARG A 45 12.50 -23.39 -6.11
N GLU A 46 11.21 -23.08 -6.21
CA GLU A 46 10.18 -23.45 -5.25
C GLU A 46 9.05 -24.23 -5.89
N THR A 47 8.49 -25.20 -5.16
CA THR A 47 7.29 -25.93 -5.58
C THR A 47 6.15 -25.58 -4.64
N VAL A 48 5.02 -25.16 -5.18
CA VAL A 48 3.79 -24.86 -4.42
C VAL A 48 2.69 -25.83 -4.82
N SER A 49 2.00 -26.36 -3.82
CA SER A 49 0.77 -27.13 -4.02
C SER A 49 -0.43 -26.19 -4.06
N LEU A 50 -1.21 -26.28 -5.14
CA LEU A 50 -2.46 -25.57 -5.31
C LEU A 50 -3.61 -26.51 -4.96
N THR A 51 -4.62 -25.99 -4.28
CA THR A 51 -5.82 -26.76 -3.90
C THR A 51 -6.98 -26.39 -4.80
N GLU A 52 -7.75 -27.40 -5.19
CA GLU A 52 -8.96 -27.21 -5.98
C GLU A 52 -9.99 -26.36 -5.20
N THR A 53 -10.68 -25.44 -5.87
CA THR A 53 -11.63 -24.52 -5.24
C THR A 53 -12.93 -25.19 -4.76
N GLY A 54 -13.12 -26.45 -5.15
CA GLY A 54 -14.21 -27.33 -4.76
C GLY A 54 -14.14 -28.60 -5.59
N ASN A 55 -14.88 -29.63 -5.19
CA ASN A 55 -14.86 -30.94 -5.84
C ASN A 55 -15.12 -30.83 -7.36
N ALA A 56 -14.17 -31.32 -8.17
CA ALA A 56 -14.30 -31.41 -9.63
C ALA A 56 -14.67 -30.07 -10.31
N THR A 57 -14.17 -28.95 -9.77
CA THR A 57 -14.28 -27.63 -10.41
C THR A 57 -13.25 -27.45 -11.53
N GLY A 58 -12.14 -28.20 -11.49
CA GLY A 58 -11.00 -28.05 -12.38
C GLY A 58 -10.26 -26.72 -12.20
N VAL A 59 -10.46 -26.03 -11.08
CA VAL A 59 -9.82 -24.75 -10.78
C VAL A 59 -9.04 -24.89 -9.49
N TYR A 60 -7.73 -24.71 -9.56
CA TYR A 60 -6.80 -24.82 -8.43
C TYR A 60 -6.18 -23.48 -8.11
N THR A 61 -6.12 -23.14 -6.83
CA THR A 61 -5.55 -21.88 -6.37
C THR A 61 -4.54 -22.10 -5.25
N GLY A 62 -3.57 -21.20 -5.17
CA GLY A 62 -2.54 -21.22 -4.14
C GLY A 62 -1.66 -19.99 -4.20
N ARG A 63 -0.72 -19.89 -3.26
CA ARG A 63 0.12 -18.71 -3.11
C ARG A 63 1.57 -19.11 -2.88
N LEU A 64 2.49 -18.54 -3.66
CA LEU A 64 3.93 -18.67 -3.48
C LEU A 64 4.50 -17.37 -2.88
N PRO A 65 4.97 -17.37 -1.62
CA PRO A 65 5.69 -16.23 -1.03
C PRO A 65 6.94 -15.84 -1.82
N THR A 66 7.29 -14.55 -1.80
CA THR A 66 8.60 -14.08 -2.24
C THR A 66 9.33 -13.34 -1.15
N LEU A 67 10.66 -13.25 -1.30
CA LEU A 67 11.52 -12.52 -0.38
C LEU A 67 12.61 -11.80 -1.16
N SER A 68 12.99 -10.61 -0.70
CA SER A 68 14.06 -9.81 -1.31
C SER A 68 15.45 -10.38 -1.01
N VAL A 69 16.37 -10.30 -1.98
CA VAL A 69 17.79 -10.64 -1.78
C VAL A 69 18.40 -9.73 -0.72
N GLY A 70 19.08 -10.32 0.28
CA GLY A 70 19.73 -9.59 1.37
C GLY A 70 19.13 -9.83 2.75
N VAL A 71 18.00 -10.54 2.83
CA VAL A 71 17.45 -11.06 4.09
C VAL A 71 18.22 -12.31 4.53
N SER A 72 18.65 -12.37 5.79
CA SER A 72 19.43 -13.49 6.34
C SER A 72 18.61 -14.79 6.34
N GLY A 73 19.13 -15.86 5.74
CA GLY A 73 18.46 -17.16 5.65
C GLY A 73 17.62 -17.38 4.39
N ALA A 74 17.66 -16.44 3.43
CA ALA A 74 16.92 -16.53 2.17
C ALA A 74 17.64 -17.39 1.11
N GLY A 75 16.88 -18.06 0.25
CA GLY A 75 17.37 -18.74 -0.96
C GLY A 75 17.73 -20.23 -0.77
N ALA A 76 17.10 -20.91 0.18
CA ALA A 76 17.20 -22.36 0.26
C ALA A 76 16.18 -22.98 -0.70
N GLN A 77 16.64 -23.82 -1.63
CA GLN A 77 15.73 -24.50 -2.54
C GLN A 77 14.66 -25.30 -1.79
N GLN A 78 13.42 -25.19 -2.25
CA GLN A 78 12.27 -25.91 -1.73
C GLN A 78 11.95 -25.55 -0.27
N ASP A 79 12.25 -24.32 0.17
CA ASP A 79 11.87 -23.82 1.51
C ASP A 79 10.47 -23.19 1.55
N GLY A 80 9.81 -23.10 0.41
CA GLY A 80 8.47 -22.53 0.23
C GLY A 80 8.45 -21.03 -0.02
N THR A 81 9.60 -20.35 -0.18
CA THR A 81 9.70 -18.91 -0.42
C THR A 81 10.67 -18.62 -1.57
N LEU A 82 10.19 -18.00 -2.64
CA LEU A 82 11.02 -17.70 -3.80
C LEU A 82 11.83 -16.42 -3.58
N LEU A 83 13.16 -16.52 -3.63
CA LEU A 83 14.07 -15.38 -3.53
C LEU A 83 14.10 -14.59 -4.84
N VAL A 84 13.81 -13.29 -4.75
CA VAL A 84 13.69 -12.37 -5.88
C VAL A 84 14.33 -11.01 -5.61
N SER A 85 14.62 -10.26 -6.67
CA SER A 85 15.01 -8.85 -6.64
C SER A 85 14.24 -8.08 -7.71
N PRO A 86 13.99 -6.76 -7.52
CA PRO A 86 13.44 -5.92 -8.58
C PRO A 86 14.25 -6.03 -9.88
N GLY A 87 13.55 -6.26 -10.99
CA GLY A 87 14.12 -6.49 -12.32
C GLY A 87 14.30 -7.97 -12.69
N ASP A 88 14.16 -8.89 -11.74
CA ASP A 88 14.26 -10.32 -12.02
C ASP A 88 13.10 -10.81 -12.91
N ALA A 89 13.36 -11.87 -13.67
CA ALA A 89 12.34 -12.61 -14.39
C ALA A 89 12.05 -13.93 -13.65
N VAL A 90 10.82 -14.09 -13.18
CA VAL A 90 10.34 -15.31 -12.52
C VAL A 90 9.57 -16.16 -13.51
N SER A 91 9.93 -17.44 -13.62
CA SER A 91 9.19 -18.43 -14.42
C SER A 91 8.29 -19.24 -13.51
N LEU A 92 7.00 -19.31 -13.84
CA LEU A 92 6.08 -20.29 -13.27
C LEU A 92 5.84 -21.40 -14.29
N GLN A 93 5.91 -22.64 -13.86
CA GLN A 93 5.71 -23.83 -14.69
C GLN A 93 4.71 -24.79 -14.04
N TYR A 94 3.70 -25.16 -14.80
CA TYR A 94 2.76 -26.24 -14.50
C TYR A 94 3.01 -27.39 -15.48
N ASP A 95 3.24 -28.59 -14.95
CA ASP A 95 3.40 -29.80 -15.75
C ASP A 95 2.08 -30.58 -15.77
N ASP A 96 1.28 -30.35 -16.80
CA ASP A 96 0.06 -31.10 -17.08
C ASP A 96 0.42 -32.56 -17.33
N GLN A 97 -0.39 -33.48 -16.81
CA GLN A 97 -0.21 -34.91 -16.96
C GLN A 97 -1.02 -35.47 -18.14
N VAL A 98 -2.11 -34.82 -18.54
CA VAL A 98 -3.06 -35.32 -19.56
C VAL A 98 -3.59 -34.17 -20.45
N PRO A 99 -3.04 -33.99 -21.65
CA PRO A 99 -1.85 -34.63 -22.17
C PRO A 99 -0.61 -34.17 -21.41
N PHE A 100 0.44 -35.00 -21.41
CA PHE A 100 1.70 -34.60 -20.77
C PHE A 100 2.31 -33.37 -21.49
N LEU A 101 2.18 -32.20 -20.88
CA LEU A 101 2.62 -30.92 -21.45
C LEU A 101 3.02 -29.94 -20.34
N SER A 102 4.18 -29.30 -20.50
CA SER A 102 4.57 -28.20 -19.62
C SER A 102 4.04 -26.87 -20.15
N VAL A 103 3.30 -26.15 -19.31
CA VAL A 103 2.85 -24.79 -19.56
C VAL A 103 3.61 -23.85 -18.64
N SER A 104 4.13 -22.74 -19.18
CA SER A 104 4.86 -21.76 -18.38
C SER A 104 4.50 -20.32 -18.72
N THR A 105 4.72 -19.44 -17.74
CA THR A 105 4.59 -17.99 -17.89
C THR A 105 5.78 -17.29 -17.23
N LEU A 106 6.10 -16.10 -17.73
CA LEU A 106 7.14 -15.24 -17.17
C LEU A 106 6.51 -14.02 -16.51
N LEU A 107 7.02 -13.69 -15.34
CA LEU A 107 6.66 -12.52 -14.56
C LEU A 107 7.89 -11.63 -14.40
N THR A 108 7.69 -10.32 -14.40
CA THR A 108 8.75 -9.38 -14.03
C THR A 108 8.58 -8.97 -12.57
N VAL A 109 9.64 -9.10 -11.79
CA VAL A 109 9.66 -8.60 -10.41
C VAL A 109 9.90 -7.11 -10.45
N VAL A 110 9.06 -6.36 -9.76
CA VAL A 110 9.17 -4.91 -9.61
C VAL A 110 9.38 -4.57 -8.13
N ASP A 111 9.92 -3.39 -7.90
CA ASP A 111 10.00 -2.83 -6.55
C ASP A 111 8.64 -2.25 -6.15
N GLY A 112 8.35 -2.19 -4.87
CA GLY A 112 7.16 -1.46 -4.41
C GLY A 112 7.36 0.05 -4.47
N THR A 113 6.27 0.78 -4.30
CA THR A 113 6.24 2.24 -4.35
C THR A 113 6.28 2.81 -2.95
N ALA A 114 7.29 3.64 -2.68
CA ALA A 114 7.38 4.40 -1.44
C ALA A 114 6.10 5.20 -1.14
N GLY A 115 5.42 4.86 -0.05
CA GLY A 115 4.26 5.60 0.45
C GLY A 115 4.62 7.00 0.97
N SER A 116 3.64 7.89 1.01
CA SER A 116 3.78 9.24 1.57
C SER A 116 2.58 9.63 2.41
N ILE A 117 2.83 10.21 3.59
CA ILE A 117 1.79 10.65 4.52
C ILE A 117 1.92 12.16 4.78
N ALA A 118 0.79 12.85 4.84
CA ALA A 118 0.73 14.30 5.06
C ALA A 118 -0.44 14.69 5.98
N VAL A 119 -0.25 15.79 6.70
CA VAL A 119 -1.35 16.55 7.31
C VAL A 119 -1.79 17.60 6.28
N ASP A 120 -3.04 17.53 5.83
CA ASP A 120 -3.54 18.35 4.73
C ASP A 120 -4.92 18.98 5.05
N PRO A 121 -5.00 20.30 5.28
CA PRO A 121 -3.93 21.29 5.10
C PRO A 121 -2.85 21.24 6.22
N PRO A 122 -1.63 21.75 5.97
CA PRO A 122 -0.53 21.72 6.94
C PRO A 122 -0.74 22.68 8.13
N TYR A 123 -1.80 23.49 8.11
CA TYR A 123 -2.18 24.37 9.22
C TYR A 123 -3.63 24.10 9.61
N VAL A 124 -3.84 23.67 10.86
CA VAL A 124 -5.16 23.30 11.38
C VAL A 124 -5.54 24.24 12.53
N PRO A 125 -6.71 24.90 12.53
CA PRO A 125 -7.12 25.69 13.68
C PRO A 125 -7.18 24.85 14.98
N PRO A 126 -6.76 25.37 16.15
CA PRO A 126 -7.00 24.70 17.43
C PRO A 126 -8.47 24.29 17.61
N GLY A 127 -8.74 23.03 17.94
CA GLY A 127 -10.11 22.50 18.01
C GLY A 127 -10.70 22.08 16.66
N GLY A 128 -9.95 22.23 15.56
CA GLY A 128 -10.35 21.82 14.21
C GLY A 128 -10.18 20.34 13.95
N LEU A 129 -10.59 19.90 12.77
CA LEU A 129 -10.34 18.53 12.28
C LEU A 129 -8.94 18.46 11.66
N VAL A 130 -8.12 17.54 12.16
CA VAL A 130 -6.83 17.20 11.57
C VAL A 130 -7.08 16.14 10.50
N ARG A 131 -6.94 16.52 9.23
CA ARG A 131 -7.06 15.58 8.11
C ARG A 131 -5.69 15.01 7.75
N VAL A 132 -5.62 13.69 7.67
CA VAL A 132 -4.43 12.94 7.25
C VAL A 132 -4.69 12.36 5.87
N VAL A 133 -3.68 12.44 5.00
CA VAL A 133 -3.69 11.85 3.65
C VAL A 133 -2.48 10.95 3.51
N LEU A 134 -2.71 9.69 3.18
CA LEU A 134 -1.71 8.70 2.83
C LEU A 134 -1.88 8.37 1.34
N ASN A 135 -0.81 8.52 0.56
CA ASN A 135 -0.74 8.02 -0.82
C ASN A 135 0.20 6.82 -0.80
N ASP A 136 -0.34 5.63 -1.06
CA ASP A 136 0.41 4.38 -1.07
C ASP A 136 -0.33 3.39 -1.98
N THR A 137 0.25 3.13 -3.15
CA THR A 137 -0.35 2.24 -4.15
C THR A 137 -0.18 0.77 -3.78
N ASP A 138 0.74 0.43 -2.89
CA ASP A 138 1.03 -0.96 -2.54
C ASP A 138 0.00 -1.50 -1.53
N LEU A 139 -0.69 -0.59 -0.84
CA LEU A 139 -1.84 -0.89 0.01
C LEU A 139 -3.16 -1.04 -0.77
N ASN A 140 -3.19 -0.74 -2.07
CA ASN A 140 -4.36 -0.86 -2.94
C ASN A 140 -4.33 -2.19 -3.71
N ARG A 141 -4.86 -3.24 -3.09
CA ARG A 141 -4.75 -4.65 -3.51
C ARG A 141 -6.03 -5.21 -4.10
N ASP A 142 -7.20 -4.69 -3.75
CA ASP A 142 -8.48 -5.12 -4.32
C ASP A 142 -9.17 -3.98 -5.08
N PRO A 143 -9.21 -4.05 -6.43
CA PRO A 143 -9.78 -2.96 -7.23
C PRO A 143 -11.30 -2.80 -7.07
N LEU A 144 -11.98 -3.71 -6.35
CA LEU A 144 -13.43 -3.69 -6.14
C LEU A 144 -13.82 -3.17 -4.75
N VAL A 145 -12.87 -3.00 -3.83
CA VAL A 145 -13.13 -2.67 -2.43
C VAL A 145 -12.27 -1.48 -2.02
N ALA A 146 -12.84 -0.53 -1.28
CA ALA A 146 -12.05 0.51 -0.63
C ALA A 146 -11.36 -0.09 0.61
N GLU A 147 -10.05 -0.04 0.64
CA GLU A 147 -9.25 -0.68 1.68
C GLU A 147 -8.98 0.25 2.89
N ALA A 148 -8.35 -0.29 3.93
CA ALA A 148 -8.03 0.45 5.15
C ALA A 148 -6.54 0.37 5.48
N ALA A 149 -6.00 1.46 6.01
CA ALA A 149 -4.63 1.59 6.48
C ALA A 149 -4.61 2.21 7.88
N PHE A 150 -3.49 2.10 8.60
CA PHE A 150 -3.34 2.70 9.93
C PHE A 150 -2.13 3.63 9.98
N CYS A 151 -2.27 4.73 10.70
CA CYS A 151 -1.16 5.61 11.04
C CYS A 151 -1.21 6.04 12.51
N PHE A 152 -0.09 6.55 13.01
CA PHE A 152 -0.04 7.27 14.29
C PHE A 152 -0.10 8.77 14.04
N LEU A 153 -0.83 9.49 14.89
CA LEU A 153 -0.90 10.93 14.88
C LEU A 153 -0.47 11.46 16.25
N PHE A 154 0.51 12.35 16.25
CA PHE A 154 1.12 12.89 17.47
C PHE A 154 0.85 14.39 17.59
N ALA A 155 0.52 14.81 18.80
CA ALA A 155 0.59 16.19 19.28
C ALA A 155 1.27 16.18 20.65
N LEU A 156 1.63 17.34 21.20
CA LEU A 156 2.45 17.46 22.42
C LEU A 156 1.96 16.53 23.57
N GLY A 157 2.65 15.41 23.77
CA GLY A 157 2.33 14.45 24.84
C GLY A 157 1.10 13.57 24.59
N ASP A 158 0.52 13.61 23.39
CA ASP A 158 -0.66 12.85 22.99
C ASP A 158 -0.41 12.02 21.71
N THR A 159 -1.08 10.88 21.59
CA THR A 159 -0.91 9.93 20.48
C THR A 159 -2.21 9.24 20.16
N GLU A 160 -2.63 9.37 18.91
CA GLU A 160 -3.82 8.73 18.37
C GLU A 160 -3.46 7.70 17.31
N ILE A 161 -4.14 6.54 17.34
CA ILE A 161 -4.10 5.56 16.26
C ILE A 161 -5.27 5.86 15.35
N VAL A 162 -4.99 6.09 14.07
CA VAL A 162 -5.99 6.53 13.10
C VAL A 162 -6.14 5.48 12.02
N GLU A 163 -7.37 5.00 11.85
CA GLU A 163 -7.77 4.18 10.70
C GLU A 163 -8.09 5.11 9.52
N LEU A 164 -7.33 4.96 8.43
CA LEU A 164 -7.47 5.67 7.17
C LEU A 164 -8.28 4.81 6.21
N ALA A 165 -9.34 5.37 5.64
CA ALA A 165 -10.12 4.70 4.61
C ALA A 165 -9.64 5.15 3.23
N GLU A 166 -9.51 4.22 2.31
CA GLU A 166 -9.28 4.52 0.92
C GLU A 166 -10.41 5.40 0.38
N THR A 167 -10.08 6.40 -0.44
CA THR A 167 -11.05 7.41 -0.93
C THR A 167 -12.09 6.85 -1.88
N GLY A 168 -11.83 5.66 -2.40
CA GLY A 168 -12.70 4.79 -3.19
C GLY A 168 -11.94 3.52 -3.54
N PRO A 169 -12.60 2.50 -4.12
CA PRO A 169 -11.89 1.34 -4.66
C PRO A 169 -10.85 1.75 -5.69
N ASP A 170 -9.68 1.12 -5.64
CA ASP A 170 -8.60 1.28 -6.63
C ASP A 170 -8.01 2.69 -6.75
N THR A 171 -8.00 3.47 -5.66
CA THR A 171 -7.46 4.86 -5.69
C THR A 171 -6.03 4.96 -5.20
N GLY A 172 -5.57 4.08 -4.31
CA GLY A 172 -4.26 4.19 -3.63
C GLY A 172 -4.11 5.42 -2.73
N VAL A 173 -5.22 6.09 -2.41
CA VAL A 173 -5.25 7.29 -1.57
C VAL A 173 -6.15 7.03 -0.37
N PHE A 174 -5.59 7.11 0.84
CA PHE A 174 -6.27 6.84 2.10
C PHE A 174 -6.36 8.11 2.94
N THR A 175 -7.51 8.34 3.57
CA THR A 175 -7.76 9.56 4.35
C THR A 175 -8.56 9.30 5.62
N ALA A 176 -8.32 10.12 6.63
CA ALA A 176 -9.18 10.24 7.80
C ALA A 176 -9.15 11.67 8.34
N SER A 177 -10.11 11.98 9.21
CA SER A 177 -10.15 13.25 9.95
C SER A 177 -10.35 12.97 11.43
N VAL A 178 -9.44 13.50 12.25
CA VAL A 178 -9.46 13.34 13.71
C VAL A 178 -9.79 14.70 14.33
N PRO A 179 -10.79 14.81 15.23
CA PRO A 179 -11.01 16.04 15.98
C PRO A 179 -9.80 16.36 16.85
N SER A 180 -9.50 17.65 17.02
CA SER A 180 -8.47 18.11 17.95
C SER A 180 -9.09 18.89 19.12
N SER A 181 -8.34 19.02 20.20
CA SER A 181 -8.77 19.71 21.40
C SER A 181 -7.59 20.47 22.02
N PRO A 182 -7.74 21.77 22.36
CA PRO A 182 -6.72 22.48 23.13
C PRO A 182 -6.70 22.07 24.61
N GLY A 183 -7.63 21.22 25.04
CA GLY A 183 -7.66 20.64 26.38
C GLY A 183 -6.47 19.72 26.63
N ALA A 184 -6.18 19.48 27.91
CA ALA A 184 -5.14 18.54 28.32
C ALA A 184 -5.72 17.13 28.47
N GLY A 185 -4.93 16.14 28.06
CA GLY A 185 -5.26 14.74 28.17
C GLY A 185 -4.62 13.93 27.04
N PRO A 186 -4.74 12.61 27.12
CA PRO A 186 -4.99 11.79 25.94
C PRO A 186 -6.44 11.30 25.97
N THR A 187 -7.31 11.94 25.21
CA THR A 187 -8.71 11.52 25.01
C THR A 187 -8.77 10.64 23.76
N PRO A 188 -9.07 9.33 23.88
CA PRO A 188 -9.06 8.44 22.71
C PRO A 188 -9.95 8.95 21.57
N GLY A 189 -9.38 9.03 20.37
CA GLY A 189 -10.04 9.53 19.16
C GLY A 189 -10.06 11.05 19.03
N VAL A 190 -9.40 11.80 19.93
CA VAL A 190 -9.28 13.26 19.86
C VAL A 190 -7.82 13.65 20.09
N LEU A 191 -7.22 14.39 19.16
CA LEU A 191 -5.85 14.88 19.30
C LEU A 191 -5.81 16.09 20.26
N ASP A 192 -5.50 15.83 21.52
CA ASP A 192 -5.42 16.80 22.61
C ASP A 192 -4.12 17.63 22.58
N ASN A 193 -4.03 18.61 23.49
CA ASN A 193 -2.94 19.58 23.58
C ASN A 193 -2.73 20.39 22.28
N ALA A 194 -3.79 20.57 21.50
CA ALA A 194 -3.80 21.24 20.20
C ALA A 194 -3.75 22.78 20.28
N ALA A 195 -2.84 23.33 21.08
CA ALA A 195 -2.63 24.77 21.17
C ALA A 195 -1.94 25.32 19.91
N ALA A 196 -2.17 26.60 19.59
CA ALA A 196 -1.53 27.24 18.45
C ALA A 196 0.00 27.15 18.52
N GLY A 197 0.65 26.79 17.41
CA GLY A 197 2.08 26.55 17.29
C GLY A 197 2.52 25.12 17.59
N VAL A 198 1.65 24.26 18.15
CA VAL A 198 1.98 22.85 18.41
C VAL A 198 2.13 22.10 17.09
N LEU A 199 3.21 21.31 17.00
CA LEU A 199 3.49 20.40 15.88
C LEU A 199 2.50 19.25 15.90
N ILE A 200 1.93 18.97 14.73
CA ILE A 200 1.20 17.76 14.41
C ILE A 200 2.16 16.88 13.60
N ARG A 201 2.36 15.63 14.01
CA ARG A 201 3.16 14.67 13.23
C ARG A 201 2.33 13.44 12.94
N ALA A 202 2.09 13.15 11.68
CA ALA A 202 1.57 11.86 11.23
C ALA A 202 2.76 10.92 10.94
N ALA A 203 2.67 9.67 11.35
CA ALA A 203 3.66 8.64 11.08
C ALA A 203 3.01 7.37 10.54
N TYR A 204 3.55 6.85 9.46
CA TYR A 204 3.11 5.63 8.78
C TYR A 204 4.31 4.71 8.59
N THR A 205 4.12 3.39 8.77
CA THR A 205 5.16 2.40 8.49
C THR A 205 4.87 1.79 7.14
N ASP A 206 5.72 2.14 6.19
CA ASP A 206 5.71 1.69 4.81
C ASP A 206 6.31 0.28 4.71
N GLY A 207 5.57 -0.60 4.05
CA GLY A 207 5.96 -1.99 3.84
C GLY A 207 6.97 -2.15 2.71
N GLU A 208 7.02 -1.20 1.78
CA GLU A 208 7.75 -1.32 0.53
C GLU A 208 8.36 0.05 0.13
N PRO A 209 9.33 0.11 -0.80
CA PRO A 209 10.17 -0.98 -1.29
C PRO A 209 11.10 -1.59 -0.22
N VAL A 210 11.15 -0.98 0.98
CA VAL A 210 11.96 -1.45 2.10
C VAL A 210 11.07 -1.65 3.32
N PRO A 211 10.87 -2.90 3.76
CA PRO A 211 10.01 -3.23 4.89
C PRO A 211 10.34 -2.45 6.16
N GLY A 212 9.31 -1.85 6.76
CA GLY A 212 9.41 -1.16 8.05
C GLY A 212 9.87 0.29 7.95
N THR A 213 9.91 0.88 6.76
CA THR A 213 10.36 2.26 6.57
C THR A 213 9.34 3.24 7.16
N SER A 214 9.74 4.08 8.11
CA SER A 214 8.84 5.10 8.67
C SER A 214 8.76 6.34 7.77
N ARG A 215 7.54 6.73 7.40
CA ARG A 215 7.19 7.96 6.68
C ARG A 215 6.55 8.95 7.64
N PHE A 216 6.83 10.23 7.44
CA PHE A 216 6.32 11.29 8.31
C PHE A 216 5.69 12.43 7.51
N GLY A 217 4.57 12.93 8.01
CA GLY A 217 3.90 14.14 7.54
C GLY A 217 3.80 15.12 8.70
N GLU A 218 4.08 16.39 8.45
CA GLU A 218 4.07 17.42 9.49
C GLU A 218 3.05 18.51 9.17
N GLY A 219 2.42 19.03 10.22
CA GLY A 219 1.54 20.19 10.19
C GLY A 219 1.61 20.93 11.52
N TYR A 220 0.91 22.05 11.65
CA TYR A 220 0.89 22.84 12.88
C TYR A 220 -0.51 23.30 13.21
N PHE A 221 -0.81 23.40 14.49
CA PHE A 221 -2.01 24.09 14.92
C PHE A 221 -1.86 25.60 14.71
N GLY A 222 -2.76 26.22 13.95
CA GLY A 222 -2.70 27.64 13.63
C GLY A 222 -3.66 28.05 12.52
N VAL A 223 -3.74 29.36 12.29
CA VAL A 223 -4.54 29.95 11.21
C VAL A 223 -3.63 30.84 10.38
N VAL A 224 -3.68 30.70 9.06
CA VAL A 224 -2.94 31.58 8.14
C VAL A 224 -3.64 32.95 8.09
N GLY A 225 -2.87 34.02 8.36
CA GLY A 225 -3.39 35.39 8.27
C GLY A 225 -3.68 35.79 6.82
N ALA A 226 -4.67 36.67 6.62
CA ALA A 226 -4.99 37.26 5.32
C ALA A 226 -4.71 38.77 5.32
N LEU A 227 -4.05 39.27 4.27
CA LEU A 227 -3.85 40.70 4.02
C LEU A 227 -4.69 41.13 2.83
N THR A 228 -5.47 42.21 2.97
CA THR A 228 -6.21 42.81 1.86
C THR A 228 -5.99 44.32 1.85
N ILE A 229 -5.67 44.87 0.67
CA ILE A 229 -5.58 46.31 0.45
C ILE A 229 -6.84 46.75 -0.30
N ARG A 230 -7.51 47.81 0.19
CA ARG A 230 -8.58 48.50 -0.55
C ARG A 230 -8.05 49.85 -1.01
N ALA A 231 -8.27 50.21 -2.27
CA ALA A 231 -7.95 51.55 -2.75
C ALA A 231 -8.83 52.58 -2.02
N ALA A 232 -8.20 53.62 -1.47
CA ALA A 232 -8.92 54.80 -1.01
C ALA A 232 -9.21 55.71 -2.21
N ASP A 233 -10.46 56.16 -2.37
CA ASP A 233 -10.82 57.16 -3.37
C ASP A 233 -10.07 58.47 -3.11
N PHE A 234 -8.92 58.65 -3.74
CA PHE A 234 -8.22 59.93 -3.77
C PHE A 234 -9.00 60.92 -4.65
N ARG A 235 -9.99 61.60 -4.08
CA ARG A 235 -10.58 62.80 -4.69
C ARG A 235 -9.61 63.97 -4.54
N GLY A 236 -8.59 64.03 -5.39
CA GLY A 236 -7.77 65.22 -5.54
C GLY A 236 -8.62 66.39 -6.02
N ARG A 237 -8.87 67.40 -5.16
CA ARG A 237 -9.32 68.72 -5.61
C ARG A 237 -8.14 69.42 -6.28
N VAL A 238 -8.13 69.47 -7.61
CA VAL A 238 -7.29 70.42 -8.35
C VAL A 238 -8.03 71.76 -8.35
N GLY A 239 -7.70 72.63 -7.39
CA GLY A 239 -8.06 74.04 -7.44
C GLY A 239 -7.05 74.79 -8.31
N LEU A 240 -7.33 74.89 -9.61
CA LEU A 240 -6.68 75.87 -10.49
C LEU A 240 -7.26 77.24 -10.15
N THR A 241 -6.41 78.16 -9.67
CA THR A 241 -6.71 79.60 -9.68
C THR A 241 -5.81 80.22 -10.73
N LEU A 242 -6.43 80.90 -11.70
CA LEU A 242 -5.82 81.65 -12.80
C LEU A 242 -5.01 82.85 -12.30
#